data_AF-A0A085ZIM1-F1
#
_entry.id   AF-A0A085ZIM1-F1
#
_cell.length_a   1.000
_cell.length_b   1.000
_cell.length_c   1.000
_cell.angle_alpha   90.00
_cell.angle_beta   90.00
_cell.angle_gamma   90.00
#
_symmetry.space_group_name_H-M   'P 1'
#
loop_
_entity.id
_entity.type
_entity.pdbx_description
1 polymer ?
#
loop_
_entity_poly.entity_id
_entity_poly.type
_entity_poly.pdbx_seq_one_letter_code
_entity_poly.pdbx_strand_id
1 'polypeptide(L)' 'MADLDKTELTLEQRAFQAAKTLLQKYQNPHDLKLEENSNLEDSYTILITLLYTEKLDEEEQLAIVSIIDEMKLLDGNR' A
#
# COMPACT_ATOMS: atom_id res chain seq x y z
N MET A 1 -27.01 -15.49 -9.74
CA MET A 1 -26.40 -14.52 -8.82
C MET A 1 -24.91 -14.61 -9.05
N ALA A 2 -24.27 -13.49 -9.39
CA ALA A 2 -22.87 -13.46 -9.81
C ALA A 2 -21.94 -13.83 -8.65
N ASP A 3 -20.96 -14.67 -8.94
CA ASP A 3 -19.90 -15.12 -8.05
C ASP A 3 -19.30 -13.97 -7.23
N LEU A 4 -19.65 -13.95 -5.94
CA LEU A 4 -18.96 -13.18 -4.92
C LEU A 4 -17.80 -14.02 -4.35
N ASP A 5 -16.98 -14.60 -5.23
CA ASP A 5 -15.60 -14.98 -4.92
C ASP A 5 -14.69 -13.73 -4.98
N LYS A 6 -15.18 -12.61 -4.44
CA LYS A 6 -14.35 -11.45 -4.17
C LYS A 6 -13.57 -11.78 -2.92
N THR A 7 -12.41 -12.41 -3.11
CA THR A 7 -11.39 -12.54 -2.09
C THR A 7 -11.09 -11.12 -1.59
N GLU A 8 -11.68 -10.74 -0.46
CA GLU A 8 -11.28 -9.53 0.24
C GLU A 8 -9.82 -9.73 0.61
N LEU A 9 -8.94 -9.10 -0.15
CA LEU A 9 -7.51 -9.13 0.11
C LEU A 9 -7.29 -8.56 1.52
N THR A 10 -6.47 -9.26 2.31
CA THR A 10 -6.09 -8.78 3.63
C THR A 10 -5.43 -7.41 3.51
N LEU A 11 -5.44 -6.61 4.58
CA LEU A 11 -4.81 -5.29 4.58
C LEU A 11 -3.33 -5.37 4.12
N GLU A 12 -2.62 -6.40 4.55
CA GLU A 12 -1.25 -6.70 4.14
C GLU A 12 -1.12 -6.93 2.63
N GLN A 13 -1.99 -7.75 2.04
CA GLN A 13 -1.97 -7.99 0.59
C GLN A 13 -2.29 -6.73 -0.20
N ARG A 14 -3.24 -5.90 0.28
CA ARG A 14 -3.59 -4.62 -0.34
C ARG A 14 -2.43 -3.63 -0.26
N ALA A 15 -1.80 -3.49 0.92
CA ALA A 15 -0.64 -2.63 1.12
C ALA A 15 0.53 -3.05 0.22
N PHE A 16 0.83 -4.36 0.18
CA PHE A 16 1.89 -4.91 -0.66
C PHE A 16 1.64 -4.66 -2.14
N GLN A 17 0.43 -4.96 -2.64
CA GLN A 17 0.10 -4.74 -4.05
C GLN A 17 0.16 -3.25 -4.42
N ALA A 18 -0.39 -2.38 -3.58
CA ALA A 18 -0.32 -0.94 -3.81
C ALA A 18 1.13 -0.44 -3.85
N ALA A 19 1.96 -0.85 -2.89
CA ALA A 19 3.37 -0.47 -2.84
C ALA A 19 4.12 -0.97 -4.07
N LYS A 20 3.90 -2.23 -4.47
CA LYS A 20 4.52 -2.82 -5.66
C LYS A 20 4.11 -2.09 -6.94
N THR A 21 2.82 -1.81 -7.13
CA THR A 21 2.32 -1.13 -8.32
C THR A 21 2.82 0.30 -8.41
N LEU A 22 2.79 1.04 -7.31
CA LEU A 22 3.27 2.43 -7.30
C LEU A 22 4.79 2.50 -7.50
N LEU A 23 5.56 1.61 -6.87
CA LEU A 23 7.01 1.50 -7.11
C LEU A 23 7.32 1.20 -8.59
N GLN A 24 6.53 0.35 -9.24
CA GLN A 24 6.68 0.06 -10.67
C GLN A 24 6.30 1.25 -11.55
N LYS A 25 5.23 1.99 -11.20
CA LYS A 25 4.73 3.13 -11.96
C LYS A 25 5.67 4.33 -11.87
N TYR A 26 6.20 4.61 -10.68
CA TYR A 26 7.00 5.79 -10.39
C TYR A 26 8.51 5.55 -10.49
N GLN A 27 8.96 4.45 -11.12
CA GLN A 27 10.36 4.03 -11.15
C GLN A 27 11.38 5.17 -11.42
N ASN A 28 11.92 5.72 -10.34
CA ASN A 28 13.34 6.01 -10.10
C ASN A 28 13.56 6.19 -8.57
N PRO A 29 14.79 6.06 -8.05
CA PRO A 29 15.13 5.01 -7.09
C PRO A 29 15.79 5.61 -5.86
N HIS A 30 15.04 5.87 -4.80
CA HIS A 30 15.66 6.13 -3.49
C HIS A 30 16.05 4.82 -2.76
N ASP A 31 16.32 3.74 -3.51
CA ASP A 31 16.73 2.42 -3.00
C ASP A 31 15.61 1.66 -2.25
N LEU A 32 14.34 2.03 -2.48
CA LEU A 32 13.20 1.32 -1.91
C LEU A 32 13.03 -0.04 -2.61
N LYS A 33 13.32 -1.13 -1.88
CA LYS A 33 13.14 -2.51 -2.32
C LYS A 33 11.97 -3.11 -1.56
N LEU A 34 10.99 -3.60 -2.30
CA LEU A 34 9.90 -4.41 -1.77
C LEU A 34 10.17 -5.86 -2.17
N GLU A 35 10.59 -6.69 -1.22
CA GLU A 35 10.79 -8.13 -1.41
C GLU A 35 9.45 -8.88 -1.35
N GLU A 36 9.32 -10.05 -1.97
CA GLU A 36 8.04 -10.80 -1.98
C GLU A 36 7.57 -11.28 -0.60
N ASN A 37 8.48 -11.31 0.37
CA ASN A 37 8.25 -11.62 1.78
C ASN A 37 8.21 -10.35 2.67
N SER A 38 8.08 -9.17 2.07
CA SER A 38 7.93 -7.92 2.82
C SER A 38 6.67 -7.98 3.67
N ASN A 39 6.78 -7.53 4.91
CA ASN A 39 5.64 -7.49 5.82
C ASN A 39 4.77 -6.25 5.56
N LEU A 40 3.65 -6.15 6.29
CA LEU A 40 2.74 -5.00 6.24
C LEU A 40 3.45 -3.66 6.54
N GLU A 41 4.38 -3.63 7.49
CA GLU A 41 5.09 -2.42 7.93
C GLU A 41 6.07 -1.90 6.86
N ASP A 42 6.78 -2.82 6.18
CA ASP A 42 7.66 -2.49 5.05
C ASP A 42 6.85 -1.88 3.90
N SER A 43 5.75 -2.54 3.53
CA SER A 43 4.85 -2.08 2.48
C SER A 43 4.30 -0.69 2.80
N TYR A 44 3.86 -0.49 4.05
CA TYR A 44 3.34 0.77 4.54
C TYR A 44 4.39 1.90 4.53
N THR A 45 5.62 1.61 4.96
CA THR A 45 6.73 2.57 4.95
C THR A 45 7.02 3.06 3.53
N ILE A 46 6.96 2.16 2.55
CA ILE A 46 7.10 2.51 1.13
C ILE A 46 5.94 3.41 0.69
N LEU A 47 4.69 3.05 1.01
CA LEU A 47 3.52 3.86 0.64
C LEU A 47 3.59 5.27 1.22
N ILE A 48 3.97 5.42 2.48
CA ILE A 48 4.21 6.74 3.09
C ILE A 48 5.31 7.49 2.35
N THR A 49 6.43 6.83 2.10
CA THR A 49 7.56 7.49 1.43
C THR A 49 7.12 8.03 0.07
N LEU A 50 6.44 7.21 -0.74
CA LEU A 50 5.89 7.62 -2.03
C LEU A 50 4.90 8.79 -1.92
N LEU A 51 4.06 8.82 -0.87
CA LEU A 51 3.14 9.93 -0.62
C LEU A 51 3.87 11.28 -0.42
N TYR A 52 5.07 11.26 0.16
CA TYR A 52 5.84 12.47 0.45
C TYR A 52 6.90 12.81 -0.60
N THR A 53 7.38 11.83 -1.36
CA THR A 53 8.45 12.03 -2.35
C THR A 53 7.92 12.21 -3.77
N GLU A 54 6.83 11.52 -4.10
CA GLU A 54 6.29 11.51 -5.46
C GLU A 54 5.08 12.43 -5.63
N LYS A 55 4.90 12.92 -6.86
CA LYS A 55 3.68 13.64 -7.25
C LYS A 55 2.60 12.64 -7.66
N LEU A 56 2.07 11.93 -6.67
CA LEU A 56 0.95 11.01 -6.85
C LEU A 56 -0.31 11.75 -7.27
N ASP A 57 -1.15 11.11 -8.09
CA ASP A 57 -2.48 11.63 -8.40
C ASP A 57 -3.46 11.46 -7.22
N GLU A 58 -4.60 12.13 -7.27
CA GLU A 58 -5.58 12.12 -6.15
C GLU A 58 -6.11 10.71 -5.86
N GLU A 59 -6.27 9.87 -6.88
CA GLU A 59 -6.78 8.50 -6.71
C GLU A 59 -5.75 7.61 -5.99
N GLU A 60 -4.48 7.75 -6.36
CA GLU A 60 -3.38 7.04 -5.70
C GLU A 60 -3.16 7.51 -4.27
N GLN A 61 -3.19 8.82 -4.03
CA GLN A 61 -3.10 9.36 -2.68
C GLN A 61 -4.24 8.83 -1.81
N LEU A 62 -5.47 8.80 -2.33
CA LEU A 62 -6.62 8.30 -1.61
C LEU A 62 -6.51 6.80 -1.33
N ALA A 63 -6.00 6.01 -2.28
CA ALA A 63 -5.75 4.59 -2.09
C ALA A 63 -4.72 4.33 -0.97
N ILE A 64 -3.64 5.11 -0.94
CA ILE A 64 -2.63 5.03 0.13
C ILE A 64 -3.24 5.42 1.47
N VAL A 65 -3.91 6.58 1.57
CA VAL A 65 -4.50 7.07 2.82
C VAL A 65 -5.53 6.08 3.38
N SER A 66 -6.35 5.46 2.52
CA SER A 66 -7.30 4.42 2.96
C SER A 66 -6.60 3.24 3.63
N ILE A 67 -5.51 2.75 3.06
CA ILE A 67 -4.71 1.66 3.64
C ILE A 67 -4.07 2.11 4.95
N ILE A 68 -3.59 3.36 5.01
CA ILE A 68 -2.96 3.92 6.21
C ILE A 68 -3.95 4.05 7.38
N ASP A 69 -5.14 4.56 7.11
CA ASP A 69 -6.17 4.74 8.13
C ASP A 69 -6.68 3.40 8.67
N GLU A 70 -6.84 2.39 7.81
CA GLU A 70 -7.18 1.03 8.24
C GLU A 70 -6.09 0.44 9.16
N MET A 71 -4.80 0.70 8.88
CA MET A 71 -3.71 0.24 9.74
C MET A 71 -3.72 0.93 11.11
N LYS A 72 -3.95 2.25 11.15
CA LYS A 72 -4.07 3.01 12.42
C LYS A 72 -5.22 2.52 13.28
N LEU A 73 -6.33 2.10 12.67
CA LEU A 73 -7.46 1.53 13.40
C LEU A 73 -7.11 0.18 14.03
N LEU A 74 -6.28 -0.63 13.38
CA LEU A 74 -5.79 -1.88 13.95
C LEU A 74 -4.78 -1.66 15.08
N ASP A 75 -3.90 -0.66 14.93
CA ASP A 75 -2.87 -0.37 15.92
C ASP A 75 -3.41 0.39 17.16
N GLY A 76 -4.41 1.27 16.97
CA GLY A 76 -5.11 1.95 18.07
C GLY A 76 -6.06 1.05 18.89
N ASN A 77 -6.32 -0.17 18.41
CA ASN A 77 -7.08 -1.20 19.12
C ASN A 77 -6.19 -2.26 19.80
N ARG A 78 -4.87 -2.07 19.78
CA ARG A 78 -3.87 -2.88 20.51
C ARG A 78 -3.49 -2.24 21.84
#